data_AF-A0A388P6E6-F1
#
_entry.id   AF-A0A388P6E6-F1
#
_cell.length_a   1.000
_cell.length_b   1.000
_cell.length_c   1.000
_cell.angle_alpha   90.00
_cell.angle_beta   90.00
_cell.angle_gamma   90.00
#
_symmetry.space_group_name_H-M   'P 1'
#
loop_
_entity.id
_entity.type
_entity.pdbx_description
1 polymer ?
#
loop_
_entity_poly.entity_id
_entity_poly.type
_entity_poly.pdbx_seq_one_letter_code
_entity_poly.pdbx_strand_id
1 'polypeptide(L)' 'MSFRSVITFNLDEYEGLGPTHPQSYRFFMEENLFRHLDIPAANIHIPDGLANDPAKNCADFETAIHDAGGI' A
#
# COMPACT_ATOMS: atom_id res chain seq x y z
N MET A 1 -7.09 -14.07 15.06
CA MET A 1 -7.87 -13.24 14.11
C MET A 1 -7.22 -13.38 12.75
N SER A 2 -7.98 -13.51 11.66
CA SER A 2 -7.44 -13.71 10.30
C SER A 2 -7.64 -12.46 9.44
N PHE A 3 -6.67 -12.18 8.57
CA PHE A 3 -6.62 -11.04 7.66
C PHE A 3 -6.77 -11.46 6.19
N ARG A 4 -7.11 -12.73 5.91
CA ARG A 4 -7.29 -13.26 4.54
C ARG A 4 -8.30 -12.50 3.70
N SER A 5 -9.32 -11.94 4.34
CA SER A 5 -10.39 -11.17 3.69
C SER A 5 -10.30 -9.67 3.95
N VAL A 6 -9.17 -9.20 4.51
CA VAL A 6 -8.94 -7.78 4.79
C VAL A 6 -8.21 -7.16 3.60
N ILE A 7 -8.61 -5.95 3.23
CA ILE A 7 -7.96 -5.07 2.25
C ILE A 7 -7.41 -3.87 3.02
N THR A 8 -6.17 -3.46 2.75
CA THR A 8 -5.52 -2.35 3.45
C THR A 8 -5.08 -1.27 2.47
N PHE A 9 -5.31 -0.01 2.84
CA PHE A 9 -4.81 1.15 2.14
C PHE A 9 -3.94 1.96 3.10
N ASN A 10 -2.66 2.09 2.77
CA ASN A 10 -1.75 2.97 3.49
C ASN A 10 -1.94 4.42 3.06
N LEU A 11 -1.75 5.33 4.02
CA LEU A 11 -2.01 6.74 3.85
C LEU A 11 -1.07 7.41 2.84
N ASP A 12 0.22 7.09 2.92
CA ASP A 12 1.28 7.79 2.22
C ASP A 12 2.49 6.89 1.92
N GLU A 13 3.36 7.40 1.04
CA GLU A 13 4.70 6.90 0.74
C GLU A 13 5.58 8.09 0.34
N TYR A 14 6.89 7.99 0.57
CA TYR A 14 7.84 9.00 0.13
C TYR A 14 8.06 8.96 -1.38
N GLU A 15 7.95 10.12 -2.02
CA GLU A 15 8.35 10.29 -3.42
C GLU A 15 9.87 10.07 -3.59
N GLY A 16 10.24 9.30 -4.61
CA GLY A 16 11.63 8.96 -4.92
C GLY A 16 12.19 7.78 -4.14
N LEU A 17 11.46 7.19 -3.18
CA LEU A 17 11.88 5.99 -2.48
C LEU A 17 11.24 4.73 -3.08
N GLY A 18 12.10 3.76 -3.40
CA GLY A 18 11.66 2.45 -3.86
C GLY A 18 11.12 1.55 -2.73
N PRO A 19 10.38 0.49 -3.08
CA PRO A 19 9.77 -0.41 -2.11
C PRO A 19 10.78 -1.19 -1.25
N THR A 20 12.04 -1.31 -1.71
CA THR A 20 13.13 -1.98 -0.97
C THR A 20 14.00 -1.01 -0.16
N HIS A 21 13.72 0.29 -0.21
CA HIS A 21 14.49 1.27 0.56
C HIS A 21 14.17 1.09 2.05
N PRO A 22 15.15 0.98 2.97
CA PRO A 22 14.90 0.72 4.39
C PRO A 22 14.06 1.78 5.10
N GLN A 23 13.96 2.98 4.52
CA GLN A 23 13.16 4.10 5.02
C GLN A 23 11.86 4.34 4.24
N SER A 24 11.50 3.48 3.27
CA SER A 24 10.17 3.57 2.65
C SER A 24 9.10 3.06 3.61
N TYR A 25 7.90 3.61 3.51
CA TYR A 25 6.77 3.13 4.30
C TYR A 25 6.33 1.73 3.87
N ARG A 26 6.51 1.37 2.61
CA ARG A 26 6.36 -0.02 2.15
C ARG A 26 7.24 -0.97 2.94
N PHE A 27 8.53 -0.67 3.07
CA PHE A 27 9.46 -1.49 3.84
C PHE A 27 9.06 -1.52 5.32
N PHE A 28 8.75 -0.37 5.90
CA PHE A 28 8.30 -0.28 7.29
C PHE A 28 7.07 -1.16 7.59
N MET A 29 6.06 -1.12 6.73
CA MET A 29 4.82 -1.89 6.92
C MET A 29 5.01 -3.38 6.72
N GLU A 30 5.82 -3.78 5.74
CA GLU A 30 6.19 -5.19 5.56
C GLU A 30 6.91 -5.71 6.81
N GLU A 31 7.86 -4.94 7.31
CA GLU A 31 8.69 -5.35 8.43
C GLU A 31 7.91 -5.42 9.76
N ASN A 32 7.03 -4.46 10.01
CA ASN A 32 6.38 -4.32 11.31
C ASN A 32 4.97 -4.94 11.37
N LEU A 33 4.33 -5.20 10.23
CA LEU A 33 2.94 -5.67 10.19
C LEU A 33 2.74 -6.84 9.24
N PHE A 34 2.88 -6.63 7.92
CA PHE A 34 2.31 -7.56 6.93
C PHE A 34 2.93 -8.95 6.95
N ARG A 35 4.23 -9.08 7.18
CA ARG A 35 4.88 -10.40 7.28
C ARG A 35 4.44 -11.25 8.47
N HIS A 36 3.77 -10.63 9.45
CA HIS A 36 3.24 -11.30 10.64
C HIS A 36 1.76 -11.67 10.51
N LEU A 37 1.12 -11.32 9.39
CA LEU A 37 -0.31 -11.53 9.13
C LEU A 37 -0.53 -12.50 7.97
N ASP A 38 -1.70 -13.15 7.93
CA ASP A 38 -2.14 -14.01 6.82
C ASP A 38 -2.89 -13.22 5.73
N ILE A 39 -2.49 -11.97 5.51
CA ILE A 39 -3.06 -11.08 4.49
C ILE A 39 -2.50 -11.42 3.09
N PRO A 40 -3.33 -11.52 2.03
CA PRO A 40 -2.83 -11.70 0.67
C PRO A 40 -2.11 -10.44 0.18
N ALA A 41 -0.97 -10.59 -0.48
CA ALA A 41 -0.23 -9.45 -1.02
C ALA A 41 -1.06 -8.58 -2.00
N ALA A 42 -2.01 -9.19 -2.71
CA ALA A 42 -2.94 -8.50 -3.61
C ALA A 42 -3.91 -7.56 -2.88
N ASN A 43 -4.08 -7.71 -1.57
CA ASN A 43 -4.96 -6.88 -0.74
C ASN A 43 -4.21 -5.74 -0.04
N ILE A 44 -2.90 -5.61 -0.28
CA ILE A 44 -2.05 -4.59 0.35
C ILE A 44 -1.80 -3.46 -0.65
N HIS A 45 -2.45 -2.32 -0.44
CA HIS A 45 -2.33 -1.13 -1.27
C HIS A 45 -1.51 -0.06 -0.53
N ILE A 46 -0.41 0.37 -1.15
CA ILE A 46 0.45 1.47 -0.68
C ILE A 46 0.76 2.34 -1.89
N PRO A 47 0.73 3.68 -1.78
CA PRO A 47 1.09 4.55 -2.90
C PRO A 47 2.50 4.23 -3.44
N ASP A 48 2.66 4.23 -4.77
CA ASP A 48 3.98 4.05 -5.39
C ASP A 48 4.80 5.35 -5.35
N GLY A 49 5.83 5.36 -4.51
CA GLY A 49 6.79 6.47 -4.39
C GLY A 49 7.67 6.69 -5.63
N LEU A 50 7.73 5.73 -6.56
CA LEU A 50 8.47 5.84 -7.81
C LEU A 50 7.56 6.02 -9.04
N ALA A 51 6.29 6.36 -8.84
CA ALA A 51 5.35 6.57 -9.94
C ALA A 51 5.84 7.67 -10.90
N ASN A 52 5.93 7.34 -12.20
CA ASN A 52 6.29 8.31 -13.24
C ASN A 52 5.26 9.43 -13.41
N ASP A 53 4.01 9.17 -13.00
CA ASP A 53 2.91 10.13 -12.97
C ASP A 53 2.22 10.05 -11.59
N PRO A 54 2.67 10.86 -10.61
CA PRO A 54 2.11 10.84 -9.26
C PRO A 54 0.62 11.19 -9.22
N ALA A 55 0.16 12.09 -10.11
CA ALA A 55 -1.25 12.48 -10.15
C ALA A 55 -2.14 11.32 -10.61
N LYS A 56 -1.71 10.59 -11.65
CA LYS A 56 -2.39 9.37 -12.07
C LYS A 56 -2.37 8.31 -10.97
N ASN A 57 -1.23 8.10 -10.31
CA ASN A 57 -1.11 7.14 -9.22
C ASN A 57 -2.09 7.45 -8.07
N CYS A 58 -2.21 8.71 -7.66
CA CYS A 58 -3.22 9.13 -6.68
C CYS A 58 -4.65 8.85 -7.15
N ALA A 59 -4.98 9.16 -8.41
CA ALA A 59 -6.31 8.92 -8.96
C ALA A 59 -6.67 7.43 -9.06
N ASP A 60 -5.71 6.59 -9.44
CA ASP A 60 -5.86 5.13 -9.45
C ASP A 60 -6.04 4.59 -8.02
N PHE A 61 -5.33 5.15 -7.04
CA PHE A 61 -5.43 4.75 -5.63
C PHE A 61 -6.80 5.09 -5.03
N GLU A 62 -7.32 6.29 -5.30
CA GLU A 62 -8.68 6.70 -4.92
C GLU A 62 -9.75 5.80 -5.57
N THR A 63 -9.54 5.43 -6.84
CA THR A 63 -10.43 4.49 -7.54
C THR A 63 -10.41 3.11 -6.86
N ALA A 64 -9.24 2.61 -6.48
CA ALA A 64 -9.11 1.34 -5.77
C ALA A 64 -9.81 1.36 -4.40
N ILE A 65 -9.74 2.47 -3.66
CA ILE A 65 -10.48 2.65 -2.40
C ILE A 65 -11.99 2.59 -2.66
N HIS A 66 -12.48 3.34 -3.66
CA HIS A 66 -13.88 3.35 -4.01
C HIS A 66 -14.39 1.95 -4.43
N ASP A 67 -13.63 1.25 -5.27
CA ASP A 67 -13.99 -0.08 -5.78
C ASP A 67 -13.98 -1.15 -4.67
N ALA A 68 -13.18 -0.95 -3.61
CA ALA A 68 -13.21 -1.77 -2.41
C ALA A 68 -14.43 -1.50 -1.50
N GLY A 69 -15.27 -0.50 -1.84
CA GLY A 69 -16.45 -0.11 -1.08
C GLY A 69 -16.24 1.09 -0.13
N GLY A 70 -15.12 1.81 -0.28
CA GLY A 70 -14.68 2.83 0.66
C GLY A 70 -13.96 2.24 1.90
N ILE A 71 -13.42 3.13 2.75
CA ILE A 71 -12.86 2.77 4.06
C ILE A 71 -13.92 2.92 5.14
#